data_AF-A0A5J4TYG5-F1
#
_entry.id   AF-A0A5J4TYG5-F1
#
_cell.length_a   1.000
_cell.length_b   1.000
_cell.length_c   1.000
_cell.angle_alpha   90.00
_cell.angle_beta   90.00
_cell.angle_gamma   90.00
#
_symmetry.space_group_name_H-M   'P 1'
#
loop_
_entity.id
_entity.type
_entity.pdbx_description
1 polymer ?
#
loop_
_entity_poly.entity_id
_entity_poly.type
_entity_poly.pdbx_seq_one_letter_code
_entity_poly.pdbx_strand_id
1 'polypeptide(L)'
;MFALARTSEINQNQKIYIVKEINISLMGKKEKEESINEIRVLSKLQHPNIVSYRESFVEKGLLCIVMDYADGGDLFQRIQKQKGQFMPEDEILNYFVQIYLAIKHVHDRKILHRDIKLQNIFLTSKNIVKLGDFGISRMLSSTREMAKTVIGTPYYLSPEICKDEKYSFKSDIWSVKVVK
;
A
#
# COMPACT_ATOMS: atom_id res chain seq x y z
N MET A 1 -13.96 3.99 -5.60
CA MET A 1 -14.29 4.35 -4.20
C MET A 1 -13.09 5.12 -3.65
N PHE A 2 -13.20 6.40 -3.28
CA PHE A 2 -12.02 7.16 -2.84
C PHE A 2 -11.75 6.88 -1.36
N ALA A 3 -10.58 6.35 -1.05
CA ALA A 3 -10.09 6.29 0.32
C ALA A 3 -9.44 7.63 0.65
N LEU A 4 -9.93 8.30 1.71
CA LEU A 4 -9.25 9.47 2.25
C LEU A 4 -8.26 9.00 3.30
N ALA A 5 -6.99 9.39 3.17
CA ALA A 5 -6.00 9.25 4.21
C ALA A 5 -5.92 10.58 4.97
N ARG A 6 -6.16 10.55 6.27
CA ARG A 6 -5.99 11.71 7.16
C ARG A 6 -4.94 11.38 8.20
N THR A 7 -4.09 12.35 8.51
CA THR A 7 -3.31 12.34 9.74
C THR A 7 -4.25 12.67 10.88
N SER A 8 -4.35 11.77 11.87
CA SER A 8 -5.17 12.00 13.05
C SER A 8 -4.43 11.65 14.35
N GLU A 9 -4.97 12.27 15.39
CA GLU A 9 -4.51 12.57 16.75
C GLU A 9 -3.26 11.91 17.36
N ILE A 10 -2.53 12.81 18.02
CA ILE A 10 -1.64 12.63 19.16
C ILE A 10 -2.36 11.81 20.24
N ASN A 11 -1.98 10.53 20.39
CA ASN A 11 -2.28 9.79 21.61
C ASN A 11 -1.55 10.45 22.81
N GLN A 12 -1.79 10.06 24.07
CA GLN A 12 -1.12 10.68 25.25
C GLN A 12 0.43 10.79 25.15
N ASN A 13 1.04 9.99 24.26
CA ASN A 13 2.46 9.96 23.93
C ASN A 13 2.88 10.70 22.63
N GLN A 14 2.08 11.63 22.08
CA GLN A 14 2.42 12.43 20.88
C GLN A 14 2.69 11.64 19.58
N LYS A 15 2.22 10.40 19.49
CA LYS A 15 2.42 9.57 18.29
C LYS A 15 1.36 9.88 17.22
N ILE A 16 1.81 10.10 15.99
CA ILE A 16 0.98 10.38 14.82
C ILE A 16 0.59 9.07 14.13
N TYR A 17 -0.66 8.99 13.67
CA TYR A 17 -1.19 7.87 12.89
C TYR A 17 -1.82 8.34 11.59
N ILE A 18 -1.97 7.40 10.67
CA ILE A 18 -2.79 7.56 9.48
C ILE A 18 -4.08 6.77 9.67
N VAL A 19 -5.20 7.41 9.35
CA VAL A 19 -6.50 6.75 9.26
C VAL A 19 -6.94 6.74 7.81
N LYS A 20 -7.13 5.53 7.28
CA LYS A 20 -7.70 5.29 5.96
C LYS A 20 -9.20 5.05 6.12
N GLU A 21 -10.00 5.93 5.53
CA GLU A 21 -11.47 5.86 5.57
C GLU A 21 -12.01 5.22 4.29
N ILE A 22 -12.88 4.23 4.42
CA ILE A 22 -13.51 3.52 3.30
C ILE A 22 -15.02 3.53 3.50
N ASN A 23 -15.77 4.05 2.53
CA ASN A 23 -17.23 4.07 2.63
C ASN A 23 -17.79 2.67 2.40
N ILE A 24 -18.44 2.13 3.43
CA ILE A 24 -19.08 0.81 3.41
C ILE A 24 -20.62 0.89 3.47
N SER A 25 -21.20 2.09 3.46
CA SER A 25 -22.66 2.26 3.58
C SER A 25 -23.41 1.68 2.38
N LEU A 26 -22.81 1.78 1.19
CA LEU A 26 -23.36 1.28 -0.07
C LEU A 26 -22.98 -0.19 -0.37
N MET A 27 -22.14 -0.82 0.46
CA MET A 27 -21.69 -2.20 0.24
C MET A 27 -22.78 -3.21 0.61
N GLY A 28 -22.91 -4.24 -0.24
CA GLY A 28 -23.74 -5.41 0.07
C GLY A 28 -23.18 -6.24 1.24
N LYS A 29 -23.98 -7.17 1.78
CA LYS A 29 -23.55 -8.02 2.90
C LYS A 29 -22.26 -8.81 2.59
N LYS A 30 -22.18 -9.37 1.38
CA LYS A 30 -21.01 -10.13 0.92
C LYS A 30 -19.75 -9.27 0.82
N GLU A 31 -19.87 -8.08 0.22
CA GLU A 31 -18.75 -7.14 0.10
C GLU A 31 -18.22 -6.73 1.49
N LYS A 32 -19.12 -6.47 2.46
CA LYS A 32 -18.73 -6.16 3.84
C LYS A 32 -17.98 -7.32 4.52
N GLU A 33 -18.41 -8.57 4.31
CA GLU A 33 -17.75 -9.75 4.86
C GLU A 33 -16.34 -9.93 4.26
N GLU A 34 -16.20 -9.70 2.95
CA GLU A 34 -14.90 -9.68 2.26
C GLU A 34 -13.99 -8.60 2.84
N SER A 35 -14.52 -7.39 3.10
CA SER A 35 -13.77 -6.31 3.76
C SER A 35 -13.19 -6.72 5.11
N ILE A 36 -14.01 -7.34 5.95
CA ILE A 36 -13.60 -7.73 7.29
C ILE A 36 -12.53 -8.82 7.23
N ASN A 37 -12.65 -9.77 6.29
CA ASN A 37 -11.65 -10.81 6.11
C ASN A 37 -10.30 -10.23 5.71
N GLU A 38 -10.28 -9.22 4.84
CA GLU A 38 -9.05 -8.54 4.44
C GLU A 38 -8.38 -7.80 5.60
N ILE A 39 -9.16 -7.10 6.42
CA ILE A 39 -8.63 -6.46 7.63
C ILE A 39 -7.96 -7.48 8.55
N ARG A 40 -8.55 -8.68 8.70
CA ARG A 40 -7.92 -9.76 9.47
C ARG A 40 -6.62 -10.26 8.86
N VAL A 41 -6.48 -10.18 7.53
CA VAL A 41 -5.22 -10.52 6.85
C VAL A 41 -4.18 -9.44 7.11
N LEU A 42 -4.54 -8.16 6.96
CA LEU A 42 -3.66 -7.03 7.24
C LEU A 42 -3.18 -7.01 8.69
N SER A 43 -4.05 -7.29 9.65
CA SER A 43 -3.71 -7.27 11.07
C SER A 43 -2.67 -8.34 11.45
N LYS A 44 -2.49 -9.36 10.60
CA LYS A 44 -1.48 -10.41 10.75
C LYS A 44 -0.16 -10.10 10.04
N LEU A 45 -0.08 -9.05 9.23
CA LEU A 45 1.15 -8.64 8.57
C LEU A 45 2.01 -7.82 9.54
N GLN A 46 3.03 -8.47 10.09
CA GLN A 46 3.99 -7.85 11.01
C GLN A 46 5.40 -8.02 10.46
N HIS A 47 5.96 -6.92 9.94
CA HIS A 47 7.29 -6.90 9.36
C HIS A 47 7.91 -5.50 9.49
N PRO A 48 9.23 -5.37 9.75
CA PRO A 48 9.90 -4.07 9.88
C PRO A 48 9.75 -3.18 8.64
N ASN A 49 9.60 -3.77 7.45
CA ASN A 49 9.43 -3.02 6.20
C ASN A 49 7.98 -2.95 5.69
N ILE A 50 7.00 -3.21 6.54
CA ILE A 50 5.57 -3.04 6.24
C ILE A 50 4.99 -2.00 7.19
N VAL A 51 4.12 -1.11 6.69
CA VAL A 51 3.37 -0.17 7.53
C VAL A 51 2.52 -0.96 8.52
N SER A 52 2.69 -0.70 9.81
CA SER A 52 2.07 -1.50 10.86
C SER A 52 0.59 -1.12 11.04
N TYR A 53 -0.27 -2.12 10.91
CA TYR A 53 -1.68 -2.01 11.32
C TYR A 53 -1.78 -1.87 12.84
N ARG A 54 -2.70 -1.01 13.29
CA ARG A 54 -3.00 -0.81 14.73
C ARG A 54 -4.34 -1.40 15.09
N GLU A 55 -5.39 -0.84 14.51
CA GLU A 55 -6.77 -1.20 14.77
C GLU A 55 -7.66 -0.76 13.61
N SER A 56 -8.92 -1.16 13.66
CA SER A 56 -9.94 -0.71 12.73
C SER A 56 -11.30 -0.69 13.40
N PHE A 57 -12.11 0.28 13.04
CA PHE A 57 -13.45 0.46 13.58
C PHE A 57 -14.39 0.97 12.48
N VAL A 58 -15.69 0.87 12.72
CA VAL A 58 -16.71 1.41 11.81
C VAL A 58 -17.41 2.57 12.51
N GLU A 59 -17.40 3.74 11.88
CA GLU A 59 -18.08 4.93 12.36
C GLU A 59 -18.88 5.58 11.22
N LYS A 60 -20.17 5.84 11.43
CA LYS A 60 -21.06 6.55 10.48
C LYS A 60 -21.04 5.96 9.05
N GLY A 61 -20.90 4.63 8.93
CA GLY A 61 -20.85 3.94 7.64
C GLY A 61 -19.49 4.02 6.93
N LEU A 62 -18.46 4.53 7.61
CA LEU A 62 -17.06 4.48 7.17
C LEU A 62 -16.33 3.40 7.96
N LEU A 63 -15.60 2.55 7.25
CA LEU A 63 -14.59 1.69 7.82
C LEU A 63 -13.29 2.51 7.94
N CYS A 64 -12.82 2.67 9.18
CA CYS A 64 -11.58 3.38 9.50
C CYS A 64 -10.50 2.37 9.84
N ILE A 65 -9.36 2.45 9.14
CA ILE A 65 -8.18 1.60 9.36
C ILE A 65 -7.05 2.48 9.89
N VAL A 66 -6.62 2.24 11.12
CA VAL A 66 -5.55 2.98 11.79
C VAL A 66 -4.22 2.29 11.56
N MET A 67 -3.21 3.06 11.14
CA MET A 67 -1.88 2.56 10.84
C MET A 67 -0.78 3.53 11.26
N ASP A 68 0.43 3.00 11.46
CA ASP A 68 1.60 3.82 11.79
C ASP A 68 1.93 4.82 10.68
N TYR A 69 2.19 6.07 11.06
CA TYR A 69 2.69 7.09 10.16
C TYR A 69 4.19 6.93 9.93
N ALA A 70 4.62 7.00 8.66
CA ALA A 70 6.01 7.04 8.26
C ALA A 70 6.41 8.49 7.98
N ASP A 71 7.33 9.03 8.80
CA ASP A 71 7.64 10.45 8.91
C ASP A 71 8.63 11.00 7.87
N GLY A 72 9.15 10.14 6.99
CA GLY A 72 10.08 10.50 5.91
C GLY A 72 9.41 10.81 4.55
N GLY A 73 8.08 10.71 4.47
CA GLY A 73 7.34 10.84 3.20
C GLY A 73 7.41 9.58 2.34
N ASP A 74 7.07 9.72 1.06
CA ASP A 74 7.09 8.61 0.10
C ASP A 74 8.31 8.64 -0.84
N LEU A 75 8.63 7.51 -1.46
CA LEU A 75 9.80 7.36 -2.32
C LEU A 75 9.69 8.22 -3.59
N PHE A 76 8.46 8.54 -4.05
CA PHE A 76 8.24 9.45 -5.18
C PHE A 76 8.71 10.87 -4.83
N GLN A 77 8.37 11.37 -3.65
CA GLN A 77 8.88 12.65 -3.14
C GLN A 77 10.39 12.62 -2.93
N ARG A 78 10.93 11.51 -2.42
CA ARG A 78 12.39 11.33 -2.23
C ARG A 78 13.16 11.43 -3.55
N ILE A 79 12.63 10.87 -4.63
CA ILE A 79 13.22 10.95 -5.98
C ILE A 79 13.10 12.37 -6.53
N GLN A 80 11.94 13.02 -6.42
CA GLN A 80 11.78 14.40 -6.89
C GLN A 80 12.74 15.38 -6.21
N LYS A 81 13.05 15.18 -4.93
CA LYS A 81 14.04 15.97 -4.18
C LYS A 81 15.46 15.89 -4.75
N GLN A 82 15.79 14.89 -5.58
CA GLN A 82 17.08 14.81 -6.26
C GLN A 82 17.25 15.82 -7.39
N LYS A 83 16.19 16.51 -7.83
CA LYS A 83 16.24 17.56 -8.86
C LYS A 83 16.99 17.12 -10.13
N GLY A 84 16.79 15.87 -10.55
CA GLY A 84 17.42 15.29 -11.74
C GLY A 84 18.81 14.69 -11.52
N GLN A 85 19.36 14.72 -10.30
CA GLN A 85 20.58 14.00 -9.96
C GLN A 85 20.29 12.51 -9.70
N PHE A 86 21.26 11.67 -10.02
CA PHE A 86 21.19 10.25 -9.68
C PHE A 86 21.41 10.04 -8.19
N MET A 87 20.63 9.13 -7.61
CA MET A 87 20.86 8.65 -6.25
C MET A 87 22.07 7.70 -6.24
N PRO A 88 22.87 7.67 -5.16
CA PRO A 88 23.95 6.70 -5.01
C PRO A 88 23.42 5.25 -5.10
N GLU A 89 24.17 4.39 -5.80
CA GLU A 89 23.78 2.99 -6.01
C GLU A 89 23.56 2.24 -4.69
N ASP A 90 24.41 2.45 -3.70
CA ASP A 90 24.27 1.83 -2.37
C ASP A 90 22.95 2.22 -1.68
N GLU A 91 22.49 3.45 -1.85
CA GLU A 91 21.21 3.91 -1.29
C GLU A 91 20.04 3.24 -2.02
N ILE A 92 20.12 3.17 -3.35
CA ILE A 92 19.15 2.46 -4.19
C ILE A 92 19.05 0.99 -3.75
N LEU A 93 20.18 0.29 -3.65
CA LEU A 93 20.23 -1.12 -3.24
C LEU A 93 19.64 -1.33 -1.84
N ASN A 94 19.93 -0.44 -0.90
CA ASN A 94 19.37 -0.48 0.44
C ASN A 94 17.84 -0.34 0.44
N TYR A 95 17.26 0.50 -0.42
CA TYR A 95 15.80 0.54 -0.58
C TYR A 95 15.26 -0.74 -1.20
N PHE A 96 15.88 -1.23 -2.28
CA PHE A 96 15.44 -2.46 -2.95
C PHE A 96 15.43 -3.66 -2.01
N VAL A 97 16.49 -3.88 -1.24
CA VAL A 97 16.55 -4.99 -0.27
C VAL A 97 15.37 -4.94 0.69
N GLN A 98 15.09 -3.77 1.27
CA GLN A 98 13.97 -3.61 2.21
C GLN A 98 12.60 -3.81 1.55
N ILE A 99 12.41 -3.34 0.31
CA ILE A 99 11.19 -3.57 -0.47
C ILE A 99 11.00 -5.07 -0.74
N TYR A 100 12.06 -5.77 -1.17
CA TYR A 100 12.02 -7.20 -1.43
C TYR A 100 11.75 -8.02 -0.17
N LEU A 101 12.30 -7.65 0.98
CA LEU A 101 12.00 -8.30 2.26
C LEU A 101 10.52 -8.14 2.63
N ALA A 102 9.94 -6.94 2.45
CA ALA A 102 8.51 -6.71 2.66
C ALA A 102 7.65 -7.57 1.72
N ILE A 103 7.97 -7.60 0.43
CA ILE A 103 7.21 -8.37 -0.57
C ILE A 103 7.31 -9.86 -0.30
N LYS A 104 8.52 -10.37 0.00
CA LYS A 104 8.72 -11.76 0.39
C LYS A 104 7.82 -12.14 1.57
N HIS A 105 7.77 -11.31 2.61
CA HIS A 105 6.92 -11.57 3.78
C HIS A 105 5.43 -11.70 3.43
N VAL A 106 4.96 -10.89 2.48
CA VAL A 106 3.57 -10.87 1.99
C VAL A 106 3.29 -12.09 1.12
N HIS A 107 4.20 -12.41 0.19
CA HIS A 107 4.08 -13.53 -0.75
C HIS A 107 4.19 -14.89 -0.05
N ASP A 108 5.03 -15.02 0.98
CA ASP A 108 5.14 -16.23 1.80
C ASP A 108 3.79 -16.57 2.47
N ARG A 109 2.93 -15.56 2.70
CA ARG A 109 1.56 -15.69 3.23
C ARG A 109 0.49 -15.79 2.15
N LYS A 110 0.88 -15.95 0.88
CA LYS A 110 0.00 -16.05 -0.30
C LYS A 110 -0.86 -14.81 -0.54
N ILE A 111 -0.37 -13.63 -0.14
CA ILE A 111 -1.05 -12.35 -0.32
C ILE A 111 -0.43 -11.63 -1.53
N LEU A 112 -1.26 -10.94 -2.31
CA LEU A 112 -0.83 -10.06 -3.40
C LEU A 112 -0.96 -8.61 -2.94
N HIS A 113 0.03 -7.76 -3.25
CA HIS A 113 -0.05 -6.35 -2.88
C HIS A 113 -0.93 -5.53 -3.83
N ARG A 114 -0.76 -5.72 -5.16
CA ARG A 114 -1.61 -5.15 -6.24
C ARG A 114 -1.56 -3.63 -6.43
N ASP A 115 -0.72 -2.91 -5.69
CA ASP A 115 -0.58 -1.45 -5.80
C ASP A 115 0.81 -0.99 -5.36
N ILE A 116 1.84 -1.74 -5.78
CA ILE A 116 3.23 -1.35 -5.55
C ILE A 116 3.57 -0.21 -6.51
N LYS A 117 3.79 0.97 -5.93
CA LYS A 117 4.22 2.19 -6.63
C LYS A 117 5.01 3.07 -5.67
N LEU A 118 5.80 3.99 -6.22
CA LEU A 118 6.65 4.90 -5.43
C LEU A 118 5.89 5.67 -4.35
N GLN A 119 4.62 6.04 -4.61
CA GLN A 119 3.75 6.76 -3.68
C GLN A 119 3.27 5.89 -2.50
N ASN A 120 3.35 4.56 -2.61
CA ASN A 120 2.93 3.61 -1.57
C ASN A 120 4.13 2.97 -0.85
N ILE A 121 5.35 3.40 -1.20
CA ILE A 121 6.59 3.02 -0.54
C ILE A 121 7.03 4.21 0.30
N PHE A 122 6.80 4.13 1.60
CA PHE A 122 7.10 5.21 2.54
C PHE A 122 8.48 5.05 3.15
N LEU A 123 9.04 6.15 3.63
CA LEU A 123 10.29 6.20 4.38
C LEU A 123 10.02 6.70 5.79
N THR A 124 10.80 6.23 6.76
CA THR A 124 10.94 6.90 8.04
C THR A 124 12.07 7.92 7.98
N SER A 125 12.14 8.83 8.95
CA SER A 125 13.27 9.75 9.14
C SER A 125 14.61 9.04 9.31
N LYS A 126 14.60 7.76 9.69
CA LYS A 126 15.79 6.88 9.80
C LYS A 126 16.09 6.11 8.52
N ASN A 127 15.48 6.49 7.40
CA ASN A 127 15.64 5.85 6.10
C ASN A 127 15.20 4.38 6.03
N ILE A 128 14.25 3.99 6.88
CA ILE A 128 13.66 2.66 6.85
C ILE A 128 12.47 2.67 5.90
N VAL A 129 12.47 1.76 4.92
CA VAL A 129 11.35 1.59 4.00
C VAL A 129 10.17 0.94 4.71
N LYS A 130 8.98 1.47 4.45
CA LYS A 130 7.68 0.96 4.89
C LYS A 130 6.79 0.79 3.66
N LEU A 131 6.61 -0.43 3.21
CA LEU A 131 5.62 -0.77 2.20
C LEU A 131 4.23 -0.64 2.81
N GLY A 132 3.42 0.26 2.27
CA GLY A 132 2.08 0.54 2.76
C GLY A 132 1.05 0.48 1.64
N ASP A 133 -0.18 0.84 1.99
CA ASP A 133 -1.30 0.89 1.06
C ASP A 133 -1.45 -0.40 0.23
N PHE A 134 -1.50 -1.52 0.95
CA PHE A 134 -1.98 -2.79 0.38
C PHE A 134 -3.30 -2.50 -0.33
N GLY A 135 -3.50 -3.08 -1.51
CA GLY A 135 -4.62 -2.82 -2.42
C GLY A 135 -6.01 -3.22 -1.90
N ILE A 136 -6.24 -3.09 -0.60
CA ILE A 136 -7.50 -3.15 0.13
C ILE A 136 -8.58 -2.38 -0.64
N SER A 137 -8.30 -1.15 -1.09
CA SER A 137 -9.25 -0.37 -1.88
C SER A 137 -9.62 -1.01 -3.22
N ARG A 138 -8.69 -1.71 -3.88
CA ARG A 138 -8.90 -2.38 -5.18
C ARG A 138 -9.59 -3.74 -5.04
N MET A 139 -9.53 -4.38 -3.87
CA MET A 139 -10.25 -5.63 -3.59
C MET A 139 -11.65 -5.37 -3.04
N LEU A 140 -11.82 -4.29 -2.25
CA LEU A 140 -13.09 -3.79 -1.76
C LEU A 140 -13.97 -3.13 -2.83
N SER A 141 -13.35 -2.61 -3.88
CA SER A 141 -14.06 -2.33 -5.12
C SER A 141 -14.25 -3.65 -5.86
N SER A 142 -15.49 -4.07 -6.06
CA SER A 142 -15.84 -5.19 -6.94
C SER A 142 -15.09 -5.12 -8.29
N THR A 143 -15.03 -6.26 -9.00
CA THR A 143 -14.33 -6.56 -10.28
C THR A 143 -14.33 -5.45 -11.35
N ARG A 144 -15.22 -4.45 -11.25
CA ARG A 144 -15.25 -3.25 -12.08
C ARG A 144 -14.01 -2.36 -12.01
N GLU A 145 -13.20 -2.36 -10.94
CA GLU A 145 -11.95 -1.57 -10.94
C GLU A 145 -10.78 -2.25 -11.67
N MET A 146 -10.82 -3.57 -11.92
CA MET A 146 -9.91 -4.18 -12.92
C MET A 146 -10.11 -3.55 -14.30
N ALA A 147 -11.37 -3.22 -14.66
CA ALA A 147 -11.70 -2.53 -15.90
C ALA A 147 -11.42 -1.02 -15.89
N LYS A 148 -11.20 -0.39 -14.71
CA LYS A 148 -10.84 1.05 -14.60
C LYS A 148 -9.33 1.29 -14.49
N THR A 149 -8.51 0.25 -14.51
CA THR A 149 -7.04 0.38 -14.48
C THR A 149 -6.47 1.17 -15.67
N VAL A 150 -7.27 1.46 -16.70
CA VAL A 150 -6.91 2.35 -17.81
C VAL A 150 -6.64 3.81 -17.35
N ILE A 151 -7.10 4.21 -16.15
CA ILE A 151 -7.02 5.61 -15.69
C ILE A 151 -5.95 5.83 -14.59
N GLY A 152 -5.27 4.77 -14.14
CA GLY A 152 -4.19 4.84 -13.15
C GLY A 152 -2.80 4.69 -13.77
N THR A 153 -1.83 5.45 -13.27
CA THR A 153 -0.40 5.52 -13.63
C THR A 153 0.13 4.27 -14.36
N PRO A 154 0.08 4.24 -15.71
CA PRO A 154 0.27 3.01 -16.50
C PRO A 154 1.68 2.41 -16.40
N TYR A 155 2.63 3.18 -15.88
CA TYR A 155 4.04 2.81 -15.77
C TYR A 155 4.29 1.52 -14.98
N TYR A 156 3.42 1.16 -14.02
CA TYR A 156 3.60 -0.01 -13.14
C TYR A 156 2.89 -1.29 -13.62
N LEU A 157 2.19 -1.25 -14.76
CA LEU A 157 1.43 -2.38 -15.28
C LEU A 157 2.36 -3.44 -15.88
N SER A 158 2.16 -4.69 -15.49
CA SER A 158 2.87 -5.81 -16.06
C SER A 158 2.28 -6.24 -17.41
N PRO A 159 3.06 -6.88 -18.30
CA PRO A 159 2.62 -7.25 -19.64
C PRO A 159 1.34 -8.11 -19.64
N GLU A 160 1.19 -8.98 -18.66
CA GLU A 160 0.00 -9.81 -18.48
C GLU A 160 -1.25 -8.96 -18.14
N ILE A 161 -1.12 -7.90 -17.34
CA ILE A 161 -2.24 -6.99 -17.04
C ILE A 161 -2.63 -6.17 -18.26
N CYS A 162 -1.66 -5.76 -19.09
CA CYS A 162 -1.93 -5.10 -20.36
C CYS A 162 -2.68 -6.01 -21.36
N LYS A 163 -2.65 -7.32 -21.15
CA LYS A 163 -3.35 -8.34 -21.95
C LYS A 163 -4.65 -8.83 -21.30
N ASP A 164 -5.10 -8.14 -20.24
CA ASP A 164 -6.29 -8.53 -19.45
C ASP A 164 -6.18 -9.93 -18.81
N GLU A 165 -4.95 -10.40 -18.57
CA GLU A 165 -4.68 -11.64 -17.84
C GLU A 165 -4.74 -11.40 -16.31
N LYS A 166 -4.79 -12.48 -15.54
CA LYS A 166 -4.93 -12.41 -14.08
C LYS A 166 -3.65 -11.91 -13.39
N TYR A 167 -3.81 -10.97 -12.45
CA TYR A 167 -2.72 -10.51 -11.58
C TYR A 167 -2.14 -11.65 -10.74
N SER A 168 -0.81 -11.69 -10.65
CA SER A 168 -0.06 -12.76 -9.96
C SER A 168 1.09 -12.20 -9.11
N PHE A 169 1.77 -13.07 -8.36
CA PHE A 169 2.98 -12.68 -7.62
C PHE A 169 4.06 -12.09 -8.54
N LYS A 170 4.13 -12.53 -9.80
CA LYS A 170 5.06 -11.99 -10.80
C LYS A 170 4.73 -10.56 -11.20
N SER A 171 3.45 -10.20 -11.14
CA SER A 171 2.97 -8.84 -11.41
C SER A 171 3.43 -7.87 -10.32
N ASP A 172 3.43 -8.28 -9.04
CA ASP A 172 4.01 -7.48 -7.93
C ASP A 172 5.53 -7.25 -8.17
N ILE A 173 6.27 -8.30 -8.56
CA ILE A 173 7.71 -8.21 -8.84
C ILE A 173 7.98 -7.30 -10.05
N TRP A 174 7.12 -7.31 -11.07
CA TRP A 174 7.23 -6.38 -12.20
C TRP A 174 7.12 -4.92 -11.75
N SER A 175 6.11 -4.59 -10.94
CA SER A 175 5.91 -3.22 -10.47
C SER A 175 7.10 -2.67 -9.66
N VAL A 176 7.86 -3.54 -8.98
CA VAL A 176 9.13 -3.16 -8.32
C VAL A 176 10.23 -2.80 -9.31
N LYS A 177 10.31 -3.45 -10.48
CA LYS A 177 11.35 -3.15 -11.48
C LYS A 177 11.22 -1.74 -12.07
N VAL A 178 10.00 -1.19 -12.06
CA VAL A 178 9.69 0.16 -12.53
C VAL A 178 10.16 1.24 -11.55
N VAL A 179 10.46 0.86 -10.29
CA VAL A 179 10.97 1.75 -9.24
C VAL A 179 12.48 2.02 -9.38
N LYS A 180 13.13 1.53 -10.43
CA LYS A 180 14.57 1.73 -10.71
C LYS A 180 14.86 3.06 -11.41
#